data_AF-A0A8E2AUI2-F1
#
_entry.id   AF-A0A8E2AUI2-F1
#
_cell.length_a   1.000
_cell.length_b   1.000
_cell.length_c   1.000
_cell.angle_alpha   90.00
_cell.angle_beta   90.00
_cell.angle_gamma   90.00
#
_symmetry.space_group_name_H-M   'P 1'
#
loop_
_entity.id
_entity.type
_entity.pdbx_description
1 polymer ?
#
loop_
_entity_poly.entity_id
_entity_poly.type
_entity_poly.pdbx_seq_one_letter_code
_entity_poly.pdbx_strand_id
1 'polypeptide(L)' 'DPRPRWFFTASRISTFFIIPASVAYMVFVADFGEREHVFSPARRWLGAQKAAFFSLSPAERELAGVKSEQRSQETS' A
#
# COMPACT_ATOMS: atom_id res chain seq x y z
N ASP A 1 -10.65 -25.16 -35.74
CA ASP A 1 -10.23 -23.93 -35.02
C ASP A 1 -8.77 -24.10 -34.59
N PRO A 2 -7.80 -23.37 -35.16
CA PRO A 2 -6.35 -23.64 -35.00
C PRO A 2 -5.73 -23.08 -33.71
N ARG A 3 -6.54 -22.72 -32.70
CA ARG A 3 -6.03 -22.12 -31.46
C ARG A 3 -5.35 -23.18 -30.58
N PRO A 4 -4.12 -22.94 -30.10
CA PRO A 4 -3.43 -23.88 -29.21
C PRO A 4 -4.24 -24.14 -27.93
N ARG A 5 -4.26 -25.39 -27.45
CA ARG A 5 -5.06 -25.77 -26.26
C ARG A 5 -4.70 -24.96 -25.00
N TRP A 6 -3.45 -24.52 -24.88
CA TRP A 6 -3.00 -23.68 -23.77
C TRP A 6 -3.62 -22.27 -23.78
N PHE A 7 -4.05 -21.76 -24.94
CA PHE A 7 -4.67 -20.43 -25.08
C PHE A 7 -5.94 -20.33 -24.24
N PHE A 8 -6.79 -21.36 -24.27
CA PHE A 8 -8.02 -21.39 -23.48
C PHE A 8 -7.74 -21.49 -21.97
N THR A 9 -6.70 -22.22 -21.57
CA THR A 9 -6.27 -22.30 -20.17
C THR A 9 -5.69 -20.96 -19.70
N ALA A 10 -4.81 -20.35 -20.49
CA ALA A 10 -4.22 -19.04 -20.20
C ALA A 10 -5.29 -17.95 -20.10
N SER A 11 -6.26 -17.94 -21.02
CA SER A 11 -7.39 -17.00 -21.00
C SER A 11 -8.29 -17.18 -19.78
N ARG A 12 -8.47 -18.42 -19.29
CA ARG A 12 -9.20 -18.65 -18.04
C ARG A 12 -8.42 -18.15 -16.83
N ILE A 13 -7.12 -18.42 -16.79
CA ILE A 13 -6.25 -17.99 -15.70
C ILE A 13 -6.12 -16.47 -15.66
N SER A 14 -6.05 -15.79 -16.81
CA SER A 14 -5.88 -14.35 -16.87
C SER A 14 -6.99 -13.60 -16.14
N THR A 15 -8.22 -14.09 -16.18
CA THR A 15 -9.35 -13.48 -15.46
C THR A 15 -9.13 -13.46 -13.95
N PHE A 16 -8.55 -14.52 -13.39
CA PHE A 16 -8.22 -14.61 -11.96
C PHE A 16 -7.08 -13.68 -11.53
N PHE A 17 -6.29 -13.15 -12.47
CA PHE A 17 -5.25 -12.18 -12.18
C PHE A 17 -5.68 -10.76 -12.51
N ILE A 18 -6.29 -10.54 -13.68
CA ILE A 18 -6.67 -9.21 -14.17
C ILE A 18 -7.76 -8.61 -13.27
N ILE A 19 -8.79 -9.37 -12.90
CA ILE A 19 -9.89 -8.82 -12.08
C ILE A 19 -9.36 -8.42 -10.70
N PRO A 20 -8.67 -9.29 -9.92
CA PRO A 20 -8.13 -8.87 -8.63
C PRO A 20 -7.08 -7.76 -8.72
N ALA A 21 -6.21 -7.79 -9.75
CA ALA A 21 -5.23 -6.73 -9.96
C ALA A 21 -5.89 -5.37 -10.21
N SER A 22 -6.97 -5.35 -11.00
CA SER A 22 -7.75 -4.14 -11.26
C SER A 22 -8.40 -3.60 -9.98
N VAL A 23 -8.96 -4.48 -9.16
CA VAL A 23 -9.52 -4.10 -7.85
C VAL A 23 -8.43 -3.54 -6.93
N ALA A 24 -7.28 -4.21 -6.83
CA ALA A 24 -6.16 -3.73 -6.01
C ALA A 24 -5.64 -2.38 -6.49
N TYR A 25 -5.53 -2.17 -7.80
CA TYR A 25 -5.14 -0.89 -8.39
C TYR A 25 -6.15 0.21 -8.02
N MET A 26 -7.45 -0.04 -8.16
CA MET A 26 -8.49 0.90 -7.74
C MET A 26 -8.38 1.24 -6.25
N VAL A 27 -8.23 0.24 -5.38
CA VAL A 27 -8.20 0.46 -3.94
C VAL A 27 -6.96 1.25 -3.50
N PHE A 28 -5.76 0.91 -4.01
CA PHE A 28 -4.51 1.41 -3.45
C PHE A 28 -3.74 2.42 -4.29
N VAL A 29 -3.99 2.48 -5.60
CA VAL A 29 -3.15 3.27 -6.53
C VAL A 29 -3.96 4.37 -7.25
N ALA A 30 -5.18 4.07 -7.68
CA ALA A 30 -5.96 4.99 -8.50
C ALA A 30 -6.17 6.35 -7.82
N ASP A 31 -6.09 7.43 -8.60
CA ASP A 31 -6.38 8.76 -8.11
C ASP A 31 -7.88 9.06 -8.25
N PHE A 32 -8.52 9.44 -7.15
CA PHE A 32 -9.95 9.79 -7.10
C PHE A 32 -10.18 11.29 -6.81
N GLY A 33 -9.11 12.09 -6.81
CA GLY A 33 -9.15 13.52 -6.55
C GLY A 33 -9.22 13.87 -5.05
N GLU A 34 -9.50 15.15 -4.78
CA GLU A 34 -9.32 15.80 -3.46
C GLU A 34 -10.39 15.45 -2.41
N ARG A 35 -11.44 14.72 -2.77
CA ARG A 35 -12.52 14.36 -1.83
C ARG A 35 -12.22 13.01 -1.17
N GLU A 36 -12.62 12.85 0.08
CA GLU A 36 -12.48 11.57 0.80
C GLU A 36 -13.17 10.45 0.00
N HIS A 37 -12.40 9.44 -0.39
CA HIS A 37 -12.88 8.31 -1.16
C HIS A 37 -13.22 7.13 -0.24
N VAL A 38 -14.11 6.22 -0.67
CA VAL A 38 -14.47 5.03 0.12
C VAL A 38 -13.27 4.13 0.44
N PHE A 39 -12.21 4.21 -0.36
CA PHE A 39 -10.97 3.45 -0.15
C PHE A 39 -9.93 4.17 0.73
N SER A 40 -10.18 5.41 1.15
CA SER A 40 -9.27 6.15 2.03
C SER A 40 -8.93 5.41 3.34
N PRO A 41 -9.87 4.72 4.03
CA PRO A 41 -9.52 3.92 5.21
C PRO A 41 -8.52 2.80 4.90
N ALA A 42 -8.70 2.08 3.79
CA ALA A 42 -7.79 1.01 3.37
C ALA A 42 -6.39 1.58 3.03
N ARG A 43 -6.34 2.77 2.40
CA ARG A 43 -5.08 3.46 2.10
C ARG A 43 -4.36 3.94 3.35
N ARG A 44 -5.09 4.50 4.33
CA ARG A 44 -4.53 4.88 5.63
C ARG A 44 -3.96 3.68 6.38
N TRP A 45 -4.69 2.56 6.38
CA TRP A 45 -4.20 1.31 6.95
C TRP A 45 -2.91 0.85 6.26
N LEU A 46 -2.86 0.82 4.93
CA LEU A 46 -1.65 0.44 4.19
C LEU A 46 -0.49 1.41 4.46
N GLY A 47 -0.77 2.70 4.58
CA GLY A 47 0.21 3.70 5.01
C GLY A 47 0.81 3.40 6.37
N ALA A 48 -0.03 3.05 7.35
CA ALA A 48 0.42 2.64 8.68
C ALA A 48 1.25 1.35 8.65
N GLN A 49 0.88 0.36 7.81
CA GLN A 49 1.68 -0.86 7.64
C GLN A 49 3.05 -0.57 7.03
N LYS A 50 3.10 0.26 5.98
CA LYS A 50 4.37 0.69 5.36
C LYS A 50 5.23 1.45 6.37
N ALA A 51 4.64 2.37 7.14
CA ALA A 51 5.35 3.09 8.17
C ALA A 51 5.90 2.14 9.24
N ALA A 52 5.10 1.18 9.72
CA ALA A 52 5.56 0.20 10.71
C ALA A 52 6.71 -0.67 10.19
N PHE A 53 6.70 -1.04 8.90
CA PHE A 53 7.73 -1.89 8.30
C PHE A 53 9.01 -1.14 7.92
N PHE A 54 8.88 0.08 7.39
CA PHE A 54 10.01 0.88 6.90
C PHE A 54 10.49 1.95 7.89
N SER A 55 9.92 2.02 9.09
CA SER A 55 10.40 2.91 10.14
C SER A 55 10.92 2.12 11.33
N LEU A 56 11.78 2.78 12.11
CA LEU A 56 12.29 2.24 13.36
C LEU A 56 11.14 1.87 14.30
N SER A 57 11.26 0.71 14.92
CA SER A 57 10.41 0.31 16.04
C SER A 57 10.54 1.33 17.20
N PRO A 58 9.58 1.39 18.13
CA PRO A 58 9.66 2.31 19.27
C PRO A 58 10.95 2.19 20.08
N ALA A 59 11.47 0.96 20.25
CA ALA A 59 12.74 0.71 20.94
C ALA A 59 13.95 1.21 20.13
N GLU A 60 13.96 1.00 18.81
CA GLU A 60 15.03 1.51 17.94
C GLU A 60 15.02 3.03 17.85
N ARG A 61 13.84 3.68 17.89
CA ARG A 61 13.74 5.15 17.94
C ARG A 61 14.32 5.73 19.23
N GLU A 62 14.20 5.01 20.33
CA GLU A 62 14.76 5.39 21.63
C GLU A 62 16.29 5.28 21.62
N LEU A 63 16.81 4.17 21.09
CA LEU A 63 18.25 3.95 20.90
C LEU A 63 18.86 4.95 19.90
N ALA A 64 18.12 5.32 18.87
CA ALA A 64 18.52 6.30 17.87
C ALA A 64 18.42 7.76 18.37
N GLY A 65 17.98 8.00 19.61
CA GLY A 65 17.94 9.36 20.18
C GLY A 65 16.89 10.29 19.54
N VAL A 66 15.93 9.76 18.80
CA VAL A 66 14.94 10.59 18.06
C VAL A 66 14.03 11.38 19.02
N LYS A 67 13.82 10.90 20.26
CA LYS A 67 13.08 11.65 21.29
C LYS A 67 13.79 12.92 21.78
N SER A 68 15.12 13.03 21.64
CA SER A 68 15.88 14.19 22.16
C SER A 68 15.87 15.42 21.25
N GLU A 69 15.61 15.28 19.95
CA GLU A 69 15.64 16.42 19.02
C GLU A 69 14.35 17.26 19.05
N GLN A 70 13.17 16.64 19.20
CA GLN A 70 11.90 17.40 19.25
C GLN A 70 11.80 18.30 20.50
N ARG A 71 12.40 17.90 21.63
CA ARG A 71 12.38 18.69 22.87
C ARG A 71 13.27 19.95 22.81
N SER A 72 14.33 19.93 22.00
CA SER A 72 15.22 21.10 21.83
C SER A 72 14.63 22.15 20.90
N GLN A 73 13.71 21.78 20.00
CA GLN A 73 13.04 22.72 19.11
C GLN A 73 11.85 23.44 19.76
N GLU A 74 11.21 22.85 20.77
CA GLU A 74 10.11 23.47 21.52
C GLU A 74 10.58 24.45 22.60
N THR A 75 11.90 24.52 22.85
CA THR A 75 12.52 25.37 23.89
C THR A 75 13.42 26.49 23.32
N SER A 76 13.32 26.79 22.02
CA SER A 76 14.00 27.92 21.36
C SER A 76 13.04 28.95 20.80
#